data_AF-A0A395M317-F1
#
_entry.id   AF-A0A395M317-F1
#
_cell.length_a   1.000
_cell.length_b   1.000
_cell.length_c   1.000
_cell.angle_alpha   90.00
_cell.angle_beta   90.00
_cell.angle_gamma   90.00
#
_symmetry.space_group_name_H-M   'P 1'
#
loop_
_entity.id
_entity.type
_entity.pdbx_description
1 polymer ?
#
loop_
_entity_poly.entity_id
_entity_poly.type
_entity_poly.pdbx_seq_one_letter_code
_entity_poly.pdbx_strand_id
1 'polypeptide(L)'
;MNRETKIKMLSGLMWLLAAWELLNALGSTIFLNWGAALYGWQEYASNAQSAIVFHQYGMVLYVLAVAYAIIATDVVKYEQMLWIVVVEQVVGAITSTVEVLNAQQIISWSNFALVHTPQVIIIALLWFLRPSAPSNQKGQAAPAAN
;
A
#
# COMPACT_ATOMS: atom_id res chain seq x y z
N MET A 1 22.59 6.99 3.74
CA MET A 1 21.50 7.41 4.65
C MET A 1 21.57 6.61 5.94
N ASN A 2 21.57 7.25 7.10
CA ASN A 2 21.68 6.55 8.38
C ASN A 2 20.35 5.83 8.74
N ARG A 3 20.39 4.92 9.72
CA ARG A 3 19.23 4.10 10.13
C ARG A 3 18.06 4.95 10.62
N GLU A 4 18.34 6.01 11.37
CA GLU A 4 17.32 6.89 11.94
C GLU A 4 16.55 7.64 10.83
N THR A 5 17.26 8.16 9.83
CA THR A 5 16.64 8.80 8.65
C THR A 5 15.79 7.81 7.87
N LYS A 6 16.26 6.57 7.67
CA LYS A 6 15.45 5.52 7.02
C LYS A 6 14.15 5.25 7.76
N ILE A 7 14.22 5.11 9.09
CA ILE A 7 13.04 4.89 9.95
C ILE A 7 12.06 6.06 9.85
N LYS A 8 12.54 7.30 9.93
CA LYS A 8 11.69 8.50 9.80
C LYS A 8 11.03 8.58 8.43
N MET A 9 11.79 8.33 7.36
CA MET A 9 11.25 8.32 5.99
C MET A 9 10.23 7.20 5.79
N LEU A 10 10.48 6.01 6.32
CA LEU A 10 9.55 4.90 6.26
C LEU A 10 8.26 5.20 7.04
N SER A 11 8.37 5.74 8.25
CA SER A 11 7.21 6.18 9.04
C SER A 11 6.40 7.25 8.29
N GLY A 12 7.06 8.24 7.70
CA GLY A 12 6.41 9.25 6.87
C GLY A 12 5.72 8.67 5.64
N LEU A 13 6.36 7.73 4.95
CA LEU A 13 5.76 6.99 3.83
C LEU A 13 4.51 6.22 4.29
N MET A 14 4.58 5.54 5.42
CA MET A 14 3.43 4.79 5.95
C MET A 14 2.26 5.71 6.34
N TRP A 15 2.54 6.89 6.89
CA TRP A 15 1.49 7.91 7.15
C TRP A 15 0.88 8.44 5.86
N LEU A 16 1.70 8.70 4.84
CA LEU A 16 1.21 9.14 3.53
C LEU A 16 0.31 8.08 2.90
N LEU A 17 0.73 6.82 2.92
CA LEU A 17 -0.07 5.70 2.43
C LEU A 17 -1.36 5.53 3.24
N ALA A 18 -1.30 5.63 4.57
CA ALA A 18 -2.49 5.56 5.42
C ALA A 18 -3.52 6.65 5.07
N ALA A 19 -3.05 7.88 4.86
CA ALA A 19 -3.91 9.00 4.45
C ALA A 19 -4.48 8.78 3.04
N TRP A 20 -3.67 8.25 2.12
CA TRP A 20 -4.11 7.91 0.78
C TRP A 20 -5.22 6.85 0.80
N GLU A 21 -5.01 5.74 1.51
CA GLU A 21 -6.02 4.68 1.64
C GLU A 21 -7.31 5.19 2.28
N LEU A 22 -7.20 6.06 3.30
CA LEU A 22 -8.36 6.66 3.95
C LEU A 22 -9.16 7.55 2.98
N LEU A 23 -8.49 8.36 2.16
CA LEU A 23 -9.16 9.19 1.16
C LEU A 23 -9.87 8.34 0.11
N ASN A 24 -9.23 7.25 -0.35
CA ASN A 24 -9.85 6.31 -1.28
C ASN A 24 -11.03 5.56 -0.65
N ALA A 25 -10.92 5.18 0.64
CA ALA A 25 -12.00 4.55 1.40
C ALA A 25 -13.22 5.46 1.50
N LEU A 26 -13.00 6.74 1.85
CA LEU A 26 -14.03 7.78 1.91
C LEU A 26 -14.70 8.00 0.55
N GLY A 27 -13.89 8.10 -0.51
CA GLY A 27 -14.39 8.24 -1.89
C GLY A 27 -15.13 7.02 -2.41
N SER A 28 -14.86 5.83 -1.86
CA SER A 28 -15.52 4.58 -2.28
C SER A 28 -16.75 4.20 -1.44
N THR A 29 -16.99 4.90 -0.33
CA THR A 29 -18.09 4.61 0.61
C THR A 29 -18.98 5.84 0.83
N ILE A 30 -18.51 6.79 1.64
CA ILE A 30 -19.31 7.92 2.12
C ILE A 30 -19.57 8.93 0.99
N PHE A 31 -18.55 9.19 0.17
CA PHE A 31 -18.58 10.21 -0.87
C PHE A 31 -18.46 9.59 -2.26
N LEU A 32 -19.26 8.54 -2.54
CA LEU A 32 -19.18 7.73 -3.76
C LEU A 32 -19.15 8.57 -5.05
N ASN A 33 -20.01 9.58 -5.18
CA ASN A 33 -20.05 10.43 -6.37
C ASN A 33 -18.79 11.26 -6.55
N TRP A 34 -18.19 11.74 -5.45
CA TRP A 34 -16.93 12.48 -5.50
C TRP A 34 -15.76 11.57 -5.84
N GLY A 35 -15.67 10.39 -5.22
CA GLY A 35 -14.63 9.41 -5.53
C GLY A 35 -14.73 8.94 -6.98
N ALA A 36 -15.93 8.60 -7.45
CA ALA A 36 -16.17 8.23 -8.84
C ALA A 36 -15.79 9.37 -9.81
N ALA A 37 -16.08 10.63 -9.48
CA ALA A 37 -15.68 11.76 -10.32
C ALA A 37 -14.14 11.93 -10.38
N LEU A 38 -13.44 11.70 -9.26
CA LEU A 38 -11.99 11.84 -9.18
C LEU A 38 -11.24 10.83 -10.06
N TYR A 39 -11.81 9.63 -10.23
CA TYR A 39 -11.24 8.57 -11.07
C TYR A 39 -11.90 8.43 -12.46
N GLY A 40 -12.91 9.24 -12.78
CA GLY A 40 -13.65 9.14 -14.03
C GLY A 40 -14.56 7.91 -14.14
N TRP A 41 -15.06 7.41 -13.00
CA TRP A 41 -15.87 6.20 -12.86
C TRP A 41 -17.34 6.50 -12.56
N GLN A 42 -17.87 7.61 -13.06
CA GLN A 42 -19.24 8.06 -12.78
C GLN A 42 -20.30 7.01 -13.16
N GLU A 43 -20.06 6.25 -14.24
CA GLU A 43 -20.94 5.16 -14.66
C GLU A 43 -21.05 4.04 -13.60
N TYR A 44 -19.97 3.76 -12.86
CA TYR A 44 -19.97 2.77 -11.79
C TYR A 44 -20.80 3.20 -10.59
N ALA A 45 -20.77 4.49 -10.22
CA ALA A 45 -21.58 5.03 -9.13
C ALA A 45 -23.09 4.99 -9.44
N SER A 46 -23.46 5.06 -10.73
CA SER A 46 -24.85 5.03 -11.18
C SER A 46 -25.47 3.62 -11.23
N ASN A 47 -24.65 2.56 -11.14
CA ASN A 47 -25.10 1.17 -11.17
C ASN A 47 -25.11 0.58 -9.76
N ALA A 48 -26.28 0.10 -9.30
CA ALA A 48 -26.45 -0.41 -7.94
C ALA A 48 -25.54 -1.61 -7.60
N GLN A 49 -25.31 -2.53 -8.55
CA GLN A 49 -24.44 -3.69 -8.33
C GLN A 49 -22.97 -3.25 -8.23
N SER A 50 -22.53 -2.39 -9.14
CA SER A 50 -21.18 -1.83 -9.12
C SER A 50 -20.92 -1.01 -7.86
N ALA A 51 -21.90 -0.22 -7.42
CA ALA A 51 -21.82 0.59 -6.21
C ALA A 51 -21.65 -0.25 -4.94
N ILE A 52 -22.29 -1.43 -4.86
CA ILE A 52 -22.10 -2.38 -3.74
C ILE A 52 -20.66 -2.90 -3.71
N VAL A 53 -20.13 -3.32 -4.86
CA VAL A 53 -18.73 -3.80 -4.96
C VAL A 53 -17.75 -2.69 -4.56
N PHE A 54 -18.02 -1.45 -4.99
CA PHE A 54 -17.20 -0.29 -4.66
C PHE A 54 -17.21 0.03 -3.15
N HIS A 55 -18.37 -0.07 -2.50
CA HIS A 55 -18.47 0.05 -1.04
C HIS A 55 -17.69 -1.04 -0.31
N GLN A 56 -17.79 -2.30 -0.76
CA GLN A 56 -17.05 -3.41 -0.17
C GLN A 56 -15.54 -3.19 -0.30
N TYR A 57 -15.08 -2.74 -1.47
CA TYR A 57 -13.69 -2.36 -1.68
C TYR A 57 -13.28 -1.24 -0.71
N GLY A 58 -14.06 -0.17 -0.60
CA GLY A 58 -13.78 0.92 0.33
C GLY A 58 -13.72 0.52 1.80
N MET A 59 -14.48 -0.49 2.23
CA MET A 59 -14.34 -1.07 3.57
C MET A 59 -12.97 -1.72 3.80
N VAL A 60 -12.42 -2.41 2.79
CA VAL A 60 -11.06 -2.96 2.85
C VAL A 60 -10.03 -1.85 2.96
N LEU A 61 -10.22 -0.74 2.22
CA LEU A 61 -9.32 0.40 2.26
C LEU A 61 -9.26 1.06 3.64
N TYR A 62 -10.37 1.13 4.39
CA TYR A 62 -10.32 1.59 5.80
C TYR A 62 -9.42 0.70 6.66
N VAL A 63 -9.50 -0.62 6.49
CA VAL A 63 -8.65 -1.56 7.23
C VAL A 63 -7.18 -1.36 6.87
N LEU A 64 -6.87 -1.17 5.58
CA LEU A 64 -5.51 -0.88 5.12
C LEU A 64 -5.00 0.46 5.67
N ALA A 65 -5.81 1.51 5.65
CA ALA A 65 -5.46 2.80 6.22
C ALA A 65 -5.08 2.68 7.70
N VAL A 66 -5.86 1.95 8.49
CA VAL A 66 -5.58 1.69 9.90
C VAL A 66 -4.31 0.85 10.07
N ALA A 67 -4.14 -0.21 9.28
CA ALA A 67 -2.94 -1.04 9.33
C ALA A 67 -1.67 -0.21 9.03
N TYR A 68 -1.72 0.65 8.02
CA TYR A 68 -0.60 1.51 7.63
C TYR A 68 -0.31 2.56 8.70
N ALA A 69 -1.34 3.15 9.32
CA ALA A 69 -1.17 4.06 10.44
C ALA A 69 -0.52 3.38 11.66
N ILE A 70 -0.93 2.14 12.00
CA ILE A 70 -0.32 1.36 13.08
C ILE A 70 1.18 1.14 12.79
N ILE A 71 1.52 0.68 11.58
CA ILE A 71 2.92 0.50 11.17
C ILE A 71 3.68 1.81 11.28
N ALA A 72 3.08 2.93 10.88
CA ALA A 72 3.71 4.25 10.90
C ALA A 72 4.12 4.71 12.32
N THR A 73 3.42 4.26 13.37
CA THR A 73 3.76 4.60 14.76
C THR A 73 5.09 4.01 15.23
N ASP A 74 5.42 2.80 14.77
CA ASP A 74 6.69 2.13 15.08
C ASP A 74 7.03 1.10 13.99
N VAL A 75 7.68 1.58 12.94
CA VAL A 75 8.02 0.77 11.76
C VAL A 75 9.04 -0.34 12.07
N VAL A 76 9.77 -0.25 13.20
CA VAL A 76 10.73 -1.28 13.60
C VAL A 76 9.99 -2.42 14.31
N LYS A 77 9.10 -2.09 15.23
CA LYS A 77 8.24 -3.08 15.91
C LYS A 77 7.34 -3.82 14.92
N TYR A 78 6.80 -3.10 13.93
CA TYR A 78 5.86 -3.63 12.95
C TYR A 78 6.52 -3.96 11.59
N GLU A 79 7.83 -4.22 11.56
CA GLU A 79 8.57 -4.47 10.30
C GLU A 79 7.93 -5.59 9.46
N GLN A 80 7.48 -6.68 10.09
CA GLN A 80 6.85 -7.79 9.37
C GLN A 80 5.53 -7.38 8.70
N MET A 81 4.81 -6.41 9.28
CA MET A 81 3.55 -5.92 8.71
C MET A 81 3.75 -5.07 7.46
N LEU A 82 4.97 -4.62 7.15
CA LEU A 82 5.28 -3.98 5.86
C LEU A 82 5.00 -4.90 4.66
N TRP A 83 4.99 -6.23 4.88
CA TRP A 83 4.56 -7.19 3.85
C TRP A 83 3.10 -7.02 3.45
N ILE A 84 2.23 -6.47 4.30
CA ILE A 84 0.85 -6.16 3.93
C ILE A 84 0.84 -5.18 2.77
N VAL A 85 1.68 -4.15 2.81
CA VAL A 85 1.83 -3.19 1.72
C VAL A 85 2.34 -3.90 0.47
N VAL A 86 3.40 -4.68 0.58
CA VAL A 86 3.98 -5.38 -0.59
C VAL A 86 2.96 -6.32 -1.24
N VAL A 87 2.24 -7.12 -0.45
CA VAL A 87 1.24 -8.06 -0.95
C VAL A 87 0.10 -7.33 -1.64
N GLU A 88 -0.40 -6.25 -1.06
CA GLU A 88 -1.46 -5.43 -1.67
C GLU A 88 -1.03 -4.87 -3.02
N GLN A 89 0.17 -4.31 -3.12
CA GLN A 89 0.70 -3.76 -4.38
C GLN A 89 0.90 -4.86 -5.44
N VAL A 90 1.36 -6.06 -5.04
CA VAL A 90 1.52 -7.22 -5.94
C VAL A 90 0.19 -7.76 -6.42
N VAL A 91 -0.79 -7.92 -5.53
CA VAL A 91 -2.14 -8.39 -5.88
C VAL A 91 -2.80 -7.37 -6.82
N GLY A 92 -2.74 -6.09 -6.49
CA GLY A 92 -3.23 -5.02 -7.36
C GLY A 92 -2.59 -5.08 -8.74
N ALA A 93 -1.27 -5.30 -8.80
CA ALA A 93 -0.57 -5.40 -10.07
C ALA A 93 -0.96 -6.62 -10.92
N ILE A 94 -1.17 -7.78 -10.29
CA ILE A 94 -1.62 -9.00 -11.00
C ILE A 94 -3.03 -8.77 -11.55
N THR A 95 -3.95 -8.24 -10.74
CA THR A 95 -5.35 -8.02 -11.13
C THR A 95 -5.46 -7.08 -12.33
N SER A 96 -4.81 -5.92 -12.29
CA SER A 96 -4.84 -4.96 -13.41
C SER A 96 -4.14 -5.51 -14.67
N THR A 97 -3.10 -6.33 -14.52
CA THR A 97 -2.45 -7.01 -15.66
C THR A 97 -3.39 -8.03 -16.30
N VAL A 98 -4.13 -8.79 -15.51
CA VAL A 98 -5.14 -9.73 -16.02
C VAL A 98 -6.25 -8.99 -16.76
N GLU A 99 -6.73 -7.86 -16.24
CA GLU A 99 -7.77 -7.04 -16.89
C GLU A 99 -7.34 -6.49 -18.26
N VAL A 100 -6.08 -6.09 -18.39
CA VAL A 100 -5.51 -5.62 -19.66
C VAL A 100 -5.26 -6.77 -20.65
N LEU A 101 -4.75 -7.92 -20.18
CA LEU A 101 -4.33 -9.02 -21.06
C LEU A 101 -5.46 -9.96 -21.48
N ASN A 102 -6.43 -10.25 -20.60
CA ASN A 102 -7.33 -11.39 -20.82
C ASN A 102 -8.70 -11.07 -21.39
N ALA A 103 -9.31 -9.88 -21.19
CA ALA A 103 -10.73 -9.81 -21.57
C ALA A 103 -11.44 -8.48 -21.85
N GLN A 104 -11.02 -7.27 -21.46
CA GLN A 104 -11.98 -6.15 -21.56
C GLN A 104 -11.48 -4.77 -22.04
N GLN A 105 -10.16 -4.53 -22.20
CA GLN A 105 -9.64 -3.17 -22.54
C GLN A 105 -10.30 -2.04 -21.72
N ILE A 106 -10.80 -2.33 -20.52
CA ILE A 106 -11.47 -1.35 -19.65
C ILE A 106 -10.49 -0.24 -19.24
N ILE A 107 -9.20 -0.57 -19.27
CA ILE A 107 -8.10 0.28 -18.83
C ILE A 107 -7.16 0.47 -20.02
N SER A 108 -6.96 1.72 -20.44
CA SER A 108 -5.98 2.06 -21.47
C SER A 108 -4.54 1.79 -20.98
N TRP A 109 -3.59 1.61 -21.89
CA TRP A 109 -2.17 1.47 -21.54
C TRP A 109 -1.62 2.66 -20.72
N SER A 110 -2.18 3.87 -20.90
CA SER A 110 -1.83 5.03 -20.08
C SER A 110 -2.32 4.89 -18.65
N ASN A 111 -3.54 4.39 -18.45
CA ASN A 111 -4.11 4.15 -17.12
C ASN A 111 -3.41 2.98 -16.42
N PHE A 112 -3.01 1.95 -17.17
CA PHE A 112 -2.14 0.88 -16.69
C PHE A 112 -0.82 1.45 -16.15
N ALA A 113 -0.09 2.24 -16.95
CA ALA A 113 1.17 2.84 -16.51
C ALA A 113 0.99 3.78 -15.30
N LEU A 114 -0.11 4.54 -15.25
CA LEU A 114 -0.47 5.43 -14.13
C LEU A 114 -0.68 4.68 -12.80
N VAL A 115 -1.21 3.46 -12.85
CA VAL A 115 -1.44 2.63 -11.65
C VAL A 115 -0.18 1.87 -11.25
N HIS A 116 0.56 1.31 -12.22
CA HIS A 116 1.73 0.49 -11.93
C HIS A 116 2.98 1.28 -11.55
N THR A 117 3.13 2.52 -12.04
CA THR A 117 4.32 3.34 -11.72
C THR A 117 4.39 3.65 -10.22
N PRO A 118 3.32 4.14 -9.56
CA PRO A 118 3.30 4.28 -8.10
C PRO A 118 3.55 2.95 -7.37
N GLN A 119 2.98 1.83 -7.82
CA GLN A 119 3.15 0.54 -7.16
C GLN A 119 4.61 0.09 -7.11
N VAL A 120 5.31 0.18 -8.24
CA VAL A 120 6.73 -0.14 -8.33
C VAL A 120 7.57 0.79 -7.46
N ILE A 121 7.24 2.09 -7.44
CA ILE A 121 7.91 3.08 -6.59
C ILE A 121 7.71 2.75 -5.12
N ILE A 122 6.50 2.42 -4.68
CA ILE A 122 6.20 2.05 -3.29
C ILE A 122 7.00 0.81 -2.89
N ILE A 123 6.99 -0.25 -3.70
CA ILE A 123 7.76 -1.48 -3.42
C ILE A 123 9.27 -1.16 -3.33
N ALA A 124 9.80 -0.36 -4.26
CA ALA A 124 11.20 0.04 -4.25
C ALA A 124 11.54 0.86 -3.00
N LEU A 125 10.72 1.84 -2.64
CA LEU A 125 10.89 2.65 -1.43
C LEU A 125 10.88 1.78 -0.18
N LEU A 126 9.93 0.85 -0.05
CA LEU A 126 9.88 -0.10 1.07
C LEU A 126 11.15 -0.95 1.13
N TRP A 127 11.64 -1.46 0.00
CA TRP A 127 12.87 -2.24 -0.07
C TRP A 127 14.10 -1.45 0.41
N PHE A 128 14.27 -0.21 -0.05
CA PHE A 128 15.43 0.62 0.31
C PHE A 128 15.36 1.20 1.72
N LEU A 129 14.15 1.51 2.21
CA LEU A 129 13.89 2.11 3.50
C LEU A 129 13.72 1.08 4.62
N ARG A 130 13.52 -0.21 4.28
CA ARG A 130 13.39 -1.29 5.25
C ARG A 130 14.52 -1.21 6.29
N PRO A 131 14.19 -1.21 7.60
CA PRO A 131 15.22 -1.27 8.63
C PRO A 131 15.96 -2.59 8.46
N SER A 132 17.22 -2.55 8.06
CA SER A 132 18.05 -3.76 8.10
C SER A 132 18.09 -4.22 9.56
N ALA A 133 17.80 -5.50 9.81
CA ALA A 133 17.95 -6.07 11.13
C ALA A 133 19.35 -5.71 11.68
N PRO A 134 19.49 -5.40 12.98
CA PRO A 134 20.81 -5.37 13.58
C PRO A 134 21.47 -6.71 13.23
N SER A 135 22.67 -6.69 12.63
CA SER A 135 23.47 -7.89 12.61
C SER A 135 23.68 -8.26 14.07
N ASN A 136 22.96 -9.28 14.54
CA ASN A 136 23.33 -9.92 15.78
C ASN A 136 24.81 -10.23 15.62
N GLN A 137 25.66 -9.60 16.43
CA GLN A 137 27.00 -10.07 16.70
C GLN A 137 26.86 -11.45 17.35
N LYS A 138 26.54 -12.46 16.53
CA LYS A 138 26.77 -13.86 16.82
C LYS A 138 28.29 -14.00 16.86
N GLY A 139 28.87 -14.01 18.06
CA GLY A 139 30.23 -14.50 18.25
C GLY A 139 31.20 -13.61 19.02
N GLN A 140 30.79 -12.90 20.08
CA GLN A 140 31.72 -12.71 21.19
C GLN A 140 31.54 -13.87 22.15
N ALA A 141 32.30 -14.94 21.91
CA ALA A 141 32.51 -15.99 22.89
C ALA A 141 33.01 -15.34 24.19
N ALA A 142 32.36 -15.66 25.30
CA ALA A 142 32.85 -15.28 26.62
C ALA A 142 34.31 -15.75 26.78
N PRO A 143 35.21 -14.93 27.34
CA PRO A 143 36.55 -15.41 27.66
C PRO A 143 36.42 -16.56 28.66
N ALA A 144 36.99 -17.72 28.31
CA ALA A 144 37.15 -18.81 29.25
C ALA A 144 37.98 -18.30 30.43
N ALA A 145 37.41 -18.36 31.63
CA ALA A 145 38.15 -18.11 32.86
C ALA A 145 39.21 -19.21 33.03
N ASN A 146 40.46 -18.79 33.25
CA ASN A 146 41.58 -19.66 33.62
C ASN A 146 41.43 -20.18 35.04
#